data_AF-A0A3N7H8H0-F1
#
_entry.id   AF-A0A3N7H8H0-F1
#
_cell.length_a   1.000
_cell.length_b   1.000
_cell.length_c   1.000
_cell.angle_alpha   90.00
_cell.angle_beta   90.00
_cell.angle_gamma   90.00
#
_symmetry.space_group_name_H-M   'P 1'
#
loop_
_entity.id
_entity.type
_entity.pdbx_description
1 polymer ?
#
loop_
_entity_poly.entity_id
_entity_poly.type
_entity_poly.pdbx_seq_one_letter_code
_entity_poly.pdbx_strand_id
1 'polypeptide(L)'
;MIYLKRQTKIKLFFFTSVWLNWYASFVKVFYIRQFLMAIMSTTTKLAFLTGIFTVLIVVMACEKQSMIGSPEAESLLLERLHDEIDSLAAAYPCDDVTNWRFTPIGEKPCGGPAGYIAYSAEMDTAGFLNKVELYTERQRAYNIKWNAVSDCMFLTPPSRIVCEEGKAKLVRDTEATAE
;
A
#
# COMPACT_ATOMS: atom_id res chain seq x y z
N MET A 1 -21.60 92.47 37.14
CA MET A 1 -20.51 91.51 37.46
C MET A 1 -20.84 90.08 36.98
N ILE A 2 -21.33 89.90 35.74
CA ILE A 2 -21.79 88.60 35.19
C ILE A 2 -20.83 88.09 34.09
N TYR A 3 -19.90 88.95 33.62
CA TYR A 3 -19.11 88.68 32.42
C TYR A 3 -17.96 87.67 32.61
N LEU A 4 -17.39 87.56 33.81
CA LEU A 4 -16.18 86.75 34.02
C LEU A 4 -16.45 85.26 34.34
N LYS A 5 -17.69 84.86 34.65
CA LYS A 5 -18.02 83.47 35.04
C LYS A 5 -18.35 82.54 33.85
N ARG A 6 -18.54 83.11 32.64
CA ARG A 6 -18.98 82.36 31.44
C ARG A 6 -17.81 81.84 30.58
N GLN A 7 -16.63 82.44 30.67
CA GLN A 7 -15.46 82.07 29.85
C GLN A 7 -14.74 80.80 30.34
N THR A 8 -14.86 80.44 31.61
CA THR A 8 -14.17 79.26 32.18
C THR A 8 -14.87 77.94 31.86
N LYS A 9 -16.21 77.92 31.73
CA LYS A 9 -16.96 76.69 31.44
C LYS A 9 -16.75 76.15 30.02
N ILE A 10 -16.54 77.01 29.03
CA ILE A 10 -16.40 76.59 27.62
C ILE A 10 -15.03 75.96 27.36
N LYS A 11 -13.96 76.48 27.97
CA LYS A 11 -12.61 75.91 27.84
C LYS A 11 -12.48 74.52 28.48
N LEU A 12 -13.19 74.27 29.58
CA LEU A 12 -13.14 72.96 30.25
C LEU A 12 -13.88 71.87 29.45
N PHE A 13 -14.94 72.22 28.72
CA PHE A 13 -15.73 71.28 27.94
C PHE A 13 -15.06 70.84 26.63
N PHE A 14 -14.24 71.72 26.03
CA PHE A 14 -13.50 71.38 24.81
C PHE A 14 -12.31 70.45 25.08
N PHE A 15 -11.74 70.48 26.27
CA PHE A 15 -10.56 69.68 26.59
C PHE A 15 -10.90 68.21 26.88
N THR A 16 -12.07 67.93 27.45
CA THR A 16 -12.45 66.56 27.85
C THR A 16 -12.93 65.70 26.67
N SER A 17 -13.64 66.27 25.70
CA SER A 17 -14.18 65.53 24.56
C SER A 17 -13.09 65.09 23.57
N VAL A 18 -12.10 65.96 23.31
CA VAL A 18 -10.95 65.65 22.45
C VAL A 18 -10.08 64.56 23.09
N TRP A 19 -9.90 64.61 24.41
CA TRP A 19 -9.09 63.64 25.15
C TRP A 19 -9.73 62.24 25.18
N LEU A 20 -11.05 62.15 25.39
CA LEU A 20 -11.77 60.86 25.33
C LEU A 20 -11.73 60.23 23.93
N ASN A 21 -11.87 61.03 22.87
CA ASN A 21 -11.89 60.50 21.50
C ASN A 21 -10.50 60.03 21.04
N TRP A 22 -9.46 60.75 21.44
CA TRP A 22 -8.08 60.36 21.18
C TRP A 22 -7.70 59.09 21.95
N TYR A 23 -8.08 59.01 23.23
CA TYR A 23 -7.89 57.82 24.06
C TYR A 23 -8.64 56.59 23.49
N ALA A 24 -9.91 56.74 23.09
CA ALA A 24 -10.69 55.65 22.51
C ALA A 24 -10.09 55.12 21.18
N SER A 25 -9.52 55.99 20.35
CA SER A 25 -8.83 55.59 19.12
C SER A 25 -7.53 54.84 19.41
N PHE A 26 -6.77 55.31 20.41
CA PHE A 26 -5.54 54.65 20.84
C PHE A 26 -5.79 53.26 21.45
N VAL A 27 -6.83 53.14 22.28
CA VAL A 27 -7.25 51.88 22.90
C VAL A 27 -7.71 50.87 21.84
N LYS A 28 -8.49 51.27 20.83
CA LYS A 28 -8.88 50.37 19.72
C LYS A 28 -7.67 49.82 18.96
N VAL A 29 -6.70 50.66 18.62
CA VAL A 29 -5.48 50.22 17.92
C VAL A 29 -4.65 49.27 18.78
N PHE A 30 -4.57 49.51 20.09
CA PHE A 30 -3.88 48.63 21.02
C PHE A 30 -4.56 47.27 21.16
N TYR A 31 -5.88 47.23 21.34
CA TYR A 31 -6.64 45.98 21.39
C TYR A 31 -6.59 45.20 20.07
N ILE A 32 -6.62 45.87 18.92
CA ILE A 32 -6.49 45.22 17.61
C ILE A 32 -5.08 44.61 17.44
N ARG A 33 -4.00 45.33 17.82
CA ARG A 33 -2.63 44.78 17.76
C ARG A 33 -2.45 43.60 18.72
N GLN A 34 -3.00 43.69 19.93
CA GLN A 34 -2.95 42.61 20.91
C GLN A 34 -3.72 41.37 20.43
N PHE A 35 -4.87 41.56 19.78
CA PHE A 35 -5.70 40.49 19.22
C PHE A 35 -5.05 39.84 17.99
N LEU A 36 -4.49 40.64 17.07
CA LEU A 36 -3.78 40.13 15.89
C LEU A 36 -2.53 39.31 16.24
N MET A 37 -1.75 39.73 17.26
CA MET A 37 -0.59 38.94 17.72
C MET A 37 -0.99 37.62 18.37
N ALA A 38 -2.12 37.57 19.10
CA ALA A 38 -2.64 36.33 19.65
C ALA A 38 -3.09 35.35 18.54
N ILE A 39 -3.73 35.84 17.48
CA ILE A 39 -4.15 35.03 16.33
C ILE A 39 -2.94 34.50 15.55
N MET A 40 -1.89 35.30 15.34
CA MET A 40 -0.67 34.83 14.66
C MET A 40 0.11 33.77 15.47
N SER A 41 0.01 33.80 16.80
CA SER A 41 0.64 32.78 17.66
C SER A 41 -0.12 31.45 17.69
N THR A 42 -1.46 31.48 17.57
CA THR A 42 -2.27 30.25 17.55
C THR A 42 -2.23 29.56 16.19
N THR A 43 -2.17 30.31 15.09
CA THR A 43 -2.02 29.74 13.74
C THR A 43 -0.65 29.10 13.52
N THR A 44 0.42 29.68 14.07
CA THR A 44 1.77 29.10 14.00
C THR A 44 1.90 27.81 14.80
N LYS A 45 1.28 27.72 15.99
CA LYS A 45 1.21 26.48 16.79
C LYS A 45 0.38 25.38 16.12
N LEU A 46 -0.73 25.74 15.47
CA LEU A 46 -1.58 24.80 14.75
C LEU A 46 -0.88 24.23 13.50
N ALA A 47 -0.14 25.06 12.76
CA ALA A 47 0.67 24.62 11.62
C ALA A 47 1.84 23.70 12.03
N PHE A 48 2.43 23.93 13.21
CA PHE A 48 3.48 23.06 13.75
C PHE A 48 2.95 21.68 14.15
N LEU A 49 1.76 21.63 14.77
CA LEU A 49 1.11 20.39 15.17
C LEU A 49 0.63 19.56 13.96
N THR A 50 0.10 20.21 12.91
CA THR A 50 -0.29 19.51 11.68
C THR A 50 0.93 18.99 10.91
N GLY A 51 2.04 19.73 10.90
CA GLY A 51 3.31 19.30 10.29
C GLY A 51 3.95 18.09 10.99
N ILE A 52 3.90 18.03 12.32
CA ILE A 52 4.39 16.88 13.09
C ILE A 52 3.54 15.63 12.80
N PHE A 53 2.21 15.80 12.70
CA PHE A 53 1.29 14.70 12.42
C PHE A 53 1.45 14.15 10.98
N THR A 54 1.68 15.01 9.98
CA THR A 54 1.96 14.55 8.61
C THR A 54 3.31 13.86 8.50
N VAL A 55 4.34 14.33 9.21
CA VAL A 55 5.65 13.65 9.29
C VAL A 55 5.50 12.26 9.91
N LEU A 56 4.73 12.11 11.00
CA LEU A 56 4.42 10.82 11.64
C LEU A 56 3.71 9.83 10.70
N ILE A 57 2.75 10.30 9.89
CA ILE A 57 2.08 9.47 8.88
C ILE A 57 3.07 9.00 7.80
N VAL A 58 4.03 9.84 7.40
CA VAL A 58 5.06 9.48 6.42
C VAL A 58 6.01 8.40 6.96
N VAL A 59 6.31 8.39 8.26
CA VAL A 59 7.16 7.33 8.85
C VAL A 59 6.48 5.95 8.84
N MET A 60 5.16 5.89 9.01
CA MET A 60 4.39 4.62 8.94
C MET A 60 4.15 4.13 7.51
N ALA A 61 4.33 4.99 6.50
CA ALA A 61 4.16 4.63 5.10
C ALA A 61 5.40 3.95 4.49
N CYS A 62 6.50 3.78 5.23
CA CYS A 62 7.74 3.21 4.71
C CYS A 62 8.36 2.15 5.62
N GLU A 63 7.68 1.00 5.71
CA GLU A 63 8.30 -0.28 6.07
C GLU A 63 8.06 -1.31 4.95
N LYS A 64 8.31 -0.90 3.71
CA LYS A 64 8.42 -1.82 2.57
C LYS A 64 9.66 -1.54 1.73
N GLN A 65 10.73 -1.13 2.40
CA GLN A 65 12.03 -0.96 1.79
C GLN A 65 13.06 -1.79 2.56
N SER A 66 12.95 -3.12 2.47
CA SER A 66 14.10 -3.96 2.75
C SER A 66 14.05 -5.20 1.89
N MET A 67 15.19 -5.52 1.31
CA MET A 67 15.50 -6.71 0.51
C MET A 67 15.16 -6.64 -0.99
N ILE A 68 15.59 -5.58 -1.68
CA ILE A 68 15.80 -5.69 -3.13
C ILE A 68 17.20 -6.29 -3.32
N GLY A 69 17.28 -7.52 -3.82
CA GLY A 69 18.53 -8.17 -4.24
C GLY A 69 19.13 -9.21 -3.30
N SER A 70 18.43 -9.67 -2.25
CA SER A 70 18.83 -10.86 -1.49
C SER A 70 18.10 -12.13 -2.00
N PRO A 71 18.65 -13.33 -1.79
CA PRO A 71 17.99 -14.58 -2.17
C PRO A 71 16.63 -14.76 -1.50
N GLU A 72 16.50 -14.37 -0.23
CA GLU A 72 15.30 -14.59 0.57
C GLU A 72 14.13 -13.75 0.06
N ALA A 73 14.41 -12.52 -0.36
CA ALA A 73 13.36 -11.64 -0.84
C ALA A 73 12.90 -11.94 -2.26
N GLU A 74 13.82 -12.37 -3.13
CA GLU A 74 13.44 -12.88 -4.44
C GLU A 74 12.66 -14.19 -4.32
N SER A 75 13.03 -15.07 -3.39
CA SER A 75 12.26 -16.27 -3.06
C SER A 75 10.84 -15.91 -2.60
N LEU A 76 10.69 -14.91 -1.72
CA LEU A 76 9.38 -14.45 -1.25
C LEU A 76 8.54 -13.82 -2.38
N LEU A 77 9.17 -13.16 -3.36
CA LEU A 77 8.47 -12.66 -4.54
C LEU A 77 8.00 -13.78 -5.47
N LEU A 78 8.80 -14.84 -5.61
CA LEU A 78 8.42 -16.04 -6.35
C LEU A 78 7.27 -16.78 -5.67
N GLU A 79 7.33 -16.96 -4.35
CA GLU A 79 6.28 -17.58 -3.55
C GLU A 79 4.94 -16.86 -3.73
N ARG A 80 4.92 -15.53 -3.58
CA ARG A 80 3.68 -14.74 -3.81
C ARG A 80 3.12 -14.90 -5.22
N LEU A 81 3.98 -14.99 -6.23
CA LEU A 81 3.54 -15.18 -7.61
C LEU A 81 2.97 -16.58 -7.83
N HIS A 82 3.56 -17.59 -7.19
CA HIS A 82 3.05 -18.95 -7.17
C HIS A 82 1.68 -19.02 -6.47
N ASP A 83 1.55 -18.41 -5.29
CA ASP A 83 0.28 -18.37 -4.54
C ASP A 83 -0.84 -17.67 -5.32
N GLU A 84 -0.50 -16.63 -6.08
CA GLU A 84 -1.45 -15.94 -6.97
C GLU A 84 -1.94 -16.88 -8.08
N ILE A 85 -1.03 -17.64 -8.69
CA ILE A 85 -1.35 -18.63 -9.72
C ILE A 85 -2.23 -19.74 -9.14
N ASP A 86 -1.90 -20.27 -7.97
CA ASP A 86 -2.69 -21.29 -7.27
C ASP A 86 -4.09 -20.77 -6.93
N SER A 87 -4.19 -19.52 -6.48
CA SER A 87 -5.47 -18.88 -6.16
C SER A 87 -6.35 -18.72 -7.40
N LEU A 88 -5.76 -18.37 -8.55
CA LEU A 88 -6.49 -18.28 -9.83
C LEU A 88 -6.99 -19.66 -10.28
N ALA A 89 -6.15 -20.69 -10.15
CA ALA A 89 -6.53 -22.06 -10.48
C ALA A 89 -7.65 -22.59 -9.57
N ALA A 90 -7.61 -22.26 -8.28
CA ALA A 90 -8.58 -22.68 -7.28
C ALA A 90 -9.91 -21.90 -7.32
N ALA A 91 -9.99 -20.80 -8.07
CA ALA A 91 -11.20 -19.96 -8.16
C ALA A 91 -12.37 -20.64 -8.89
N TYR A 92 -12.11 -21.72 -9.61
CA TYR A 92 -13.11 -22.44 -10.41
C TYR A 92 -13.42 -23.80 -9.80
N PRO A 93 -14.70 -24.16 -9.60
CA PRO A 93 -15.07 -25.48 -9.14
C PRO A 93 -14.79 -26.55 -10.21
N CYS A 94 -14.36 -27.72 -9.78
CA CYS A 94 -14.18 -28.89 -10.63
C CYS A 94 -15.38 -29.83 -10.45
N ASP A 95 -16.35 -29.73 -11.35
CA ASP A 95 -17.50 -30.65 -11.42
C ASP A 95 -17.37 -31.62 -12.60
N ASP A 96 -16.84 -31.14 -13.73
CA ASP A 96 -16.56 -31.93 -14.93
C ASP A 96 -15.13 -31.68 -15.42
N VAL A 97 -14.37 -32.76 -15.58
CA VAL A 97 -12.98 -32.76 -16.05
C VAL A 97 -12.83 -32.37 -17.52
N THR A 98 -13.90 -32.40 -18.31
CA THR A 98 -13.87 -32.13 -19.77
C THR A 98 -13.33 -30.73 -20.11
N ASN A 99 -13.59 -29.75 -19.24
CA ASN A 99 -13.13 -28.37 -19.38
C ASN A 99 -11.81 -28.10 -18.62
N TRP A 100 -11.20 -29.09 -18.00
CA TRP A 100 -9.94 -28.91 -17.27
C TRP A 100 -8.72 -29.30 -18.11
N ARG A 101 -7.65 -28.54 -17.96
CA ARG A 101 -6.35 -28.76 -18.59
C ARG A 101 -5.26 -28.65 -17.54
N PHE A 102 -4.04 -29.08 -17.87
CA PHE A 102 -2.89 -28.86 -17.01
C PHE A 102 -1.70 -28.36 -17.81
N THR A 103 -0.83 -27.60 -17.16
CA THR A 103 0.39 -27.04 -17.76
C THR A 103 1.57 -27.26 -16.81
N PRO A 104 2.80 -27.44 -17.33
CA PRO A 104 3.99 -27.31 -16.51
C PRO A 104 4.06 -25.92 -15.88
N ILE A 105 4.63 -25.83 -14.68
CA ILE A 105 4.88 -24.60 -13.97
C ILE A 105 6.27 -24.64 -13.33
N GLY A 106 7.00 -23.53 -13.43
CA GLY A 106 8.31 -23.38 -12.85
C GLY A 106 9.41 -24.14 -13.59
N GLU A 107 10.64 -23.98 -13.13
CA GLU A 107 11.81 -24.65 -13.67
C GLU A 107 12.74 -25.07 -12.55
N LYS A 108 13.13 -26.35 -12.54
CA LYS A 108 14.14 -26.85 -11.62
C LYS A 108 15.53 -26.40 -12.06
N PRO A 109 16.49 -26.21 -11.13
CA PRO A 109 17.88 -25.89 -11.48
C PRO A 109 18.54 -26.88 -12.45
N CYS A 110 18.16 -28.16 -12.40
CA CYS A 110 18.65 -29.22 -13.29
C CYS A 110 17.94 -29.27 -14.65
N GLY A 111 16.99 -28.36 -14.91
CA GLY A 111 16.10 -28.38 -16.06
C GLY A 111 14.81 -29.17 -15.82
N GLY A 112 13.82 -28.90 -16.68
CA GLY A 112 12.47 -29.45 -16.56
C GLY A 112 11.58 -28.66 -15.60
N PRO A 113 10.26 -28.92 -15.60
CA PRO A 113 9.32 -28.17 -14.79
C PRO A 113 9.47 -28.45 -13.30
N ALA A 114 9.24 -27.44 -12.47
CA ALA A 114 9.19 -27.61 -11.02
C ALA A 114 7.95 -28.39 -10.58
N GLY A 115 6.85 -28.22 -11.31
CA GLY A 115 5.57 -28.86 -11.04
C GLY A 115 4.63 -28.83 -12.24
N TYR A 116 3.39 -29.25 -11.99
CA TYR A 116 2.28 -29.11 -12.92
C TYR A 116 1.10 -28.51 -12.18
N ILE A 117 0.33 -27.67 -12.87
CA ILE A 117 -0.88 -27.05 -12.32
C ILE A 117 -2.07 -27.32 -13.23
N ALA A 118 -3.20 -27.67 -12.63
CA ALA A 118 -4.48 -27.83 -13.32
C ALA A 118 -5.23 -26.49 -13.37
N TYR A 119 -5.91 -26.21 -14.47
CA TYR A 119 -6.72 -25.00 -14.65
C TYR A 119 -7.96 -25.28 -15.50
N SER A 120 -9.03 -24.53 -15.22
CA SER A 120 -10.26 -24.56 -16.02
C SER A 120 -10.09 -23.77 -17.32
N ALA A 121 -10.56 -24.33 -18.45
CA ALA A 121 -10.61 -23.64 -19.74
C ALA A 121 -11.65 -22.49 -19.78
N GLU A 122 -12.50 -22.37 -18.76
CA GLU A 122 -13.49 -21.29 -18.63
C GLU A 122 -12.90 -19.99 -18.08
N MET A 123 -11.66 -20.02 -17.56
CA MET A 123 -10.96 -18.82 -17.11
C MET A 123 -10.32 -18.05 -18.28
N ASP A 124 -9.80 -16.87 -17.99
CA ASP A 124 -8.86 -16.18 -18.89
C ASP A 124 -7.57 -17.01 -19.03
N THR A 125 -7.63 -17.99 -19.94
CA THR A 125 -6.56 -18.96 -20.15
C THR A 125 -5.28 -18.27 -20.63
N ALA A 126 -5.39 -17.23 -21.47
CA ALA A 126 -4.22 -16.50 -21.95
C ALA A 126 -3.54 -15.73 -20.80
N GLY A 127 -4.31 -14.99 -20.01
CA GLY A 127 -3.80 -14.28 -18.84
C GLY A 127 -3.18 -15.21 -17.80
N PHE A 128 -3.81 -16.35 -17.53
CA PHE A 128 -3.30 -17.37 -16.63
C PHE A 128 -1.98 -17.98 -17.12
N LEU A 129 -1.92 -18.44 -18.38
CA LEU A 129 -0.73 -19.06 -18.95
C LEU A 129 0.46 -18.08 -19.04
N ASN A 130 0.19 -16.81 -19.38
CA ASN A 130 1.22 -15.76 -19.34
C ASN A 130 1.80 -15.56 -17.93
N LYS A 131 0.96 -15.70 -16.89
CA LYS A 131 1.42 -15.60 -15.49
C LYS A 131 2.25 -16.81 -15.08
N VAL A 132 1.86 -18.01 -15.50
CA VAL A 132 2.63 -19.25 -15.31
C VAL A 132 4.00 -19.16 -15.99
N GLU A 133 4.05 -18.63 -17.22
CA GLU A 133 5.29 -18.39 -17.94
C GLU A 133 6.18 -17.38 -17.22
N LEU A 134 5.61 -16.24 -16.78
CA LEU A 134 6.32 -15.23 -16.00
C LEU A 134 6.94 -15.81 -14.72
N TYR A 135 6.20 -16.67 -14.01
CA TYR A 135 6.73 -17.37 -12.84
C TYR A 135 7.91 -18.28 -13.22
N THR A 136 7.76 -19.05 -14.29
CA THR A 136 8.78 -19.98 -14.78
C THR A 136 10.06 -19.26 -15.17
N GLU A 137 9.96 -18.15 -15.89
CA GLU A 137 11.11 -17.31 -16.26
C GLU A 137 11.82 -16.72 -15.04
N ARG A 138 11.04 -16.22 -14.07
CA ARG A 138 11.61 -15.65 -12.84
C ARG A 138 12.29 -16.71 -11.99
N GLN A 139 11.73 -17.91 -11.90
CA GLN A 139 12.34 -19.02 -11.17
C GLN A 139 13.63 -19.48 -11.87
N ARG A 140 13.64 -19.57 -13.21
CA ARG A 140 14.87 -19.83 -13.98
C ARG A 140 15.94 -18.78 -13.68
N ALA A 141 15.58 -17.49 -13.74
CA ALA A 141 16.52 -16.40 -13.46
C ALA A 141 17.06 -16.47 -12.01
N TYR A 142 16.20 -16.79 -11.04
CA TYR A 142 16.60 -17.01 -9.66
C TYR A 142 17.58 -18.17 -9.52
N ASN A 143 17.28 -19.32 -10.14
CA ASN A 143 18.14 -20.51 -10.08
C ASN A 143 19.53 -20.21 -10.63
N ILE A 144 19.62 -19.49 -11.76
CA ILE A 144 20.89 -19.08 -12.37
C ILE A 144 21.63 -18.09 -11.47
N LYS A 145 20.93 -17.07 -10.97
CA LYS A 145 21.53 -15.99 -10.17
C LYS A 145 22.13 -16.51 -8.87
N TRP A 146 21.45 -17.44 -8.20
CA TRP A 146 21.82 -17.93 -6.88
C TRP A 146 22.44 -19.32 -6.90
N ASN A 147 22.72 -19.86 -8.09
CA ASN A 147 23.29 -21.19 -8.29
C ASN A 147 22.56 -22.27 -7.47
N ALA A 148 21.23 -22.24 -7.54
CA ALA A 148 20.36 -23.13 -6.77
C ALA A 148 20.63 -24.59 -7.12
N VAL A 149 20.52 -25.48 -6.13
CA VAL A 149 20.79 -26.92 -6.30
C VAL A 149 19.48 -27.69 -6.13
N SER A 150 19.30 -28.76 -6.90
CA SER A 150 18.15 -29.64 -6.84
C SER A 150 18.61 -31.10 -6.86
N ASP A 151 17.78 -32.00 -6.34
CA ASP A 151 17.97 -33.46 -6.37
C ASP A 151 18.09 -34.07 -7.78
N CYS A 152 17.86 -33.26 -8.82
CA CYS A 152 17.89 -33.67 -10.23
C CYS A 152 16.88 -34.78 -10.55
N MET A 153 15.83 -34.94 -9.74
CA MET A 153 14.78 -35.92 -10.00
C MET A 153 13.88 -35.48 -11.14
N PHE A 154 13.73 -36.36 -12.13
CA PHE A 154 12.82 -36.17 -13.25
C PHE A 154 11.37 -36.22 -12.76
N LEU A 155 10.60 -35.18 -13.08
CA LEU A 155 9.18 -35.13 -12.79
C LEU A 155 8.39 -35.60 -14.01
N THR A 156 7.68 -36.72 -13.87
CA THR A 156 6.80 -37.23 -14.93
C THR A 156 5.53 -36.39 -15.01
N PRO A 157 5.04 -36.06 -16.24
CA PRO A 157 3.76 -35.40 -16.41
C PRO A 157 2.60 -36.18 -15.75
N PRO A 158 1.56 -35.50 -15.26
CA PRO A 158 0.31 -36.13 -14.87
C PRO A 158 -0.31 -36.88 -16.05
N SER A 159 -0.95 -38.00 -15.74
CA SER A 159 -1.63 -38.85 -16.72
C SER A 159 -3.06 -38.39 -16.99
N ARG A 160 -3.73 -37.85 -15.96
CA ARG A 160 -5.09 -37.30 -16.06
C ARG A 160 -5.39 -36.31 -14.94
N ILE A 161 -6.50 -35.62 -15.09
CA ILE A 161 -7.11 -34.77 -14.06
C ILE A 161 -8.35 -35.50 -13.53
N VAL A 162 -8.57 -35.45 -12.22
CA VAL A 162 -9.81 -35.91 -11.57
C VAL A 162 -10.39 -34.79 -10.73
N CYS A 163 -11.71 -34.66 -10.70
CA CYS A 163 -12.38 -33.77 -9.77
C CYS A 163 -12.67 -34.52 -8.47
N GLU A 164 -12.11 -34.08 -7.36
CA GLU A 164 -12.39 -34.62 -6.02
C GLU A 164 -12.71 -33.47 -5.08
N GLU A 165 -13.84 -33.56 -4.38
CA GLU A 165 -14.32 -32.53 -3.44
C GLU A 165 -14.44 -31.13 -4.09
N GLY A 166 -14.84 -31.08 -5.36
CA GLY A 166 -14.95 -29.83 -6.12
C GLY A 166 -13.60 -29.21 -6.53
N LYS A 167 -12.48 -29.93 -6.36
CA LYS A 167 -11.12 -29.49 -6.71
C LYS A 167 -10.51 -30.39 -7.78
N ALA A 168 -9.78 -29.79 -8.71
CA ALA A 168 -9.00 -30.55 -9.69
C ALA A 168 -7.74 -31.12 -9.05
N LYS A 169 -7.55 -32.44 -9.17
CA LYS A 169 -6.36 -33.17 -8.74
C LYS A 169 -5.67 -33.81 -9.93
N LEU A 170 -4.35 -33.71 -9.94
CA LEU A 170 -3.48 -34.32 -10.95
C LEU A 170 -3.13 -35.74 -10.53
N VAL A 171 -3.48 -36.74 -11.35
CA VAL A 171 -3.15 -38.15 -11.10
C VAL A 171 -1.98 -38.56 -11.97
N ARG A 172 -0.99 -39.24 -11.38
CA ARG A 172 0.19 -39.81 -12.06
C ARG A 172 0.07 -41.32 -12.11
N ASP A 173 0.46 -41.95 -13.21
CA ASP A 173 0.42 -43.43 -13.34
C ASP A 173 1.51 -44.15 -12.54
N THR A 174 2.41 -43.41 -11.88
CA THR A 174 3.43 -43.96 -11.00
C THR A 174 2.96 -43.93 -9.55
N GLU A 175 2.02 -44.81 -9.22
CA GLU A 175 1.85 -45.40 -7.89
C GLU A 175 0.93 -46.62 -7.99
N ALA A 176 1.55 -47.75 -8.34
CA ALA A 176 1.23 -48.97 -7.62
C ALA A 176 1.65 -48.71 -6.16
N THR A 177 0.65 -48.63 -5.27
CA THR A 177 0.71 -48.97 -3.85
C THR A 177 1.99 -48.62 -3.08
N ALA A 178 1.91 -47.59 -2.25
CA ALA A 178 2.57 -47.62 -0.95
C ALA A 178 1.47 -47.54 0.11
N GLU A 179 1.28 -48.64 0.82
CA GLU A 179 0.63 -48.71 2.14
C GLU A 179 1.34 -47.79 3.15
#